data_AF-A0A1B9JSW2-F1
#
_entry.id   AF-A0A1B9JSW2-F1
#
_cell.length_a   1.000
_cell.length_b   1.000
_cell.length_c   1.000
_cell.angle_alpha   90.00
_cell.angle_beta   90.00
_cell.angle_gamma   90.00
#
_symmetry.space_group_name_H-M   'P 1'
#
loop_
_entity.id
_entity.type
_entity.pdbx_description
1 polymer ?
#
loop_
_entity_poly.entity_id
_entity_poly.type
_entity_poly.pdbx_seq_one_letter_code
_entity_poly.pdbx_strand_id
1 'polypeptide(L)'
;MSKQQTQRIETPGSTSDELNHSQEQVTQIEDKIKTIDEAIAKYQLTVDSETATDEDKQRAQTCINDLLDTKSLIENSLGEATAALDAIKSQVQTQAAHARNIDLTGINVNERKNTPLNSPGVKLTERGYVVGSKNGSKKS
;
A
#
# COMPACT_ATOMS: atom_id res chain seq x y z
N MET A 1 8.55 -12.52 -36.93
CA MET A 1 9.02 -12.12 -35.59
C MET A 1 7.80 -11.90 -34.71
N SER A 2 7.53 -12.80 -33.77
CA SER A 2 6.35 -12.71 -32.89
C SER A 2 6.66 -11.77 -31.73
N LYS A 3 5.98 -10.63 -31.67
CA LYS A 3 6.03 -9.72 -30.52
C LYS A 3 5.24 -10.39 -29.40
N GLN A 4 5.93 -10.94 -28.40
CA GLN A 4 5.29 -11.32 -27.16
C GLN A 4 4.81 -10.03 -26.48
N GLN A 5 3.51 -9.80 -26.58
CA GLN A 5 2.82 -8.75 -25.86
C GLN A 5 2.73 -9.23 -24.41
N THR A 6 3.65 -8.75 -23.57
CA THR A 6 3.58 -8.94 -22.11
C THR A 6 2.33 -8.19 -21.63
N GLN A 7 1.19 -8.88 -21.60
CA GLN A 7 0.01 -8.37 -20.91
C GLN A 7 0.40 -8.27 -19.44
N ARG A 8 0.66 -7.05 -18.97
CA ARG A 8 0.63 -6.75 -17.54
C ARG A 8 -0.76 -7.18 -17.07
N ILE A 9 -0.79 -8.20 -16.23
CA ILE A 9 -2.00 -8.61 -15.52
C ILE A 9 -2.26 -7.48 -14.53
N GLU A 10 -3.08 -6.50 -14.94
CA GLU A 10 -3.60 -5.49 -14.03
C GLU A 10 -4.60 -6.21 -13.13
N THR A 11 -4.18 -6.48 -11.88
CA THR A 11 -5.06 -6.98 -10.83
C THR A 11 -6.18 -5.96 -10.59
N PRO A 12 -7.46 -6.34 -10.71
CA PRO A 12 -8.56 -5.45 -10.37
C PRO A 12 -8.76 -5.41 -8.86
N GLY A 13 -8.64 -4.22 -8.27
CA GLY A 13 -8.91 -3.92 -6.87
C GLY A 13 -7.93 -2.88 -6.31
N SER A 14 -8.45 -1.68 -6.02
CA SER A 14 -7.74 -0.42 -5.73
C SER A 14 -6.56 -0.12 -6.63
N THR A 15 -6.80 0.70 -7.65
CA THR A 15 -5.75 1.25 -8.51
C THR A 15 -4.73 2.00 -7.65
N SER A 16 -3.47 2.07 -8.10
CA SER A 16 -2.45 2.94 -7.49
C SER A 16 -2.97 4.37 -7.25
N ASP A 17 -3.94 4.81 -8.04
CA ASP A 17 -4.57 6.11 -7.97
C ASP A 17 -5.41 6.30 -6.70
N GLU A 18 -6.12 5.27 -6.21
CA GLU A 18 -6.91 5.36 -4.96
C GLU A 18 -6.01 5.50 -3.72
N LEU A 19 -4.89 4.77 -3.71
CA LEU A 19 -3.89 4.87 -2.64
C LEU A 19 -3.24 6.26 -2.65
N ASN A 20 -2.83 6.73 -3.83
CA ASN A 20 -2.22 8.06 -3.99
C ASN A 20 -3.20 9.17 -3.59
N HIS A 21 -4.45 9.08 -4.04
CA HIS A 21 -5.48 10.07 -3.71
C HIS A 21 -5.79 10.10 -2.21
N SER A 22 -5.95 8.94 -1.57
CA SER A 22 -6.22 8.86 -0.12
C SER A 22 -5.05 9.39 0.70
N GLN A 23 -3.81 9.11 0.27
CA GLN A 23 -2.60 9.66 0.89
C GLN A 23 -2.53 11.19 0.73
N GLU A 24 -2.88 11.71 -0.44
CA GLU A 24 -2.93 13.15 -0.69
C GLU A 24 -3.99 13.84 0.19
N GLN A 25 -5.16 13.22 0.37
CA GLN A 25 -6.19 13.74 1.28
C GLN A 25 -5.70 13.83 2.73
N VAL A 26 -5.00 12.79 3.23
CA VAL A 26 -4.38 12.82 4.57
C VAL A 26 -3.40 13.98 4.68
N THR A 27 -2.50 14.15 3.71
CA THR A 27 -1.53 15.25 3.71
C THR A 27 -2.22 16.63 3.67
N GLN A 28 -3.28 16.79 2.88
CA GLN A 28 -4.03 18.05 2.84
C GLN A 28 -4.71 18.36 4.19
N ILE A 29 -5.15 17.35 4.93
CA ILE A 29 -5.74 17.53 6.26
C ILE A 29 -4.65 17.93 7.27
N GLU A 30 -3.48 17.29 7.23
CA GLU A 30 -2.33 17.65 8.06
C GLU A 30 -1.88 19.11 7.82
N ASP A 31 -1.81 19.54 6.56
CA ASP A 31 -1.44 20.91 6.21
C ASP A 31 -2.46 21.94 6.71
N LYS A 32 -3.76 21.59 6.72
CA LYS A 32 -4.81 22.45 7.31
C LYS A 32 -4.65 22.59 8.81
N ILE A 33 -4.34 21.50 9.53
CA ILE A 33 -4.06 21.55 10.98
C ILE A 33 -2.87 22.45 11.25
N LYS A 34 -1.78 22.32 10.48
CA LYS A 34 -0.62 23.19 10.60
C LYS A 34 -0.96 24.66 10.38
N THR A 35 -1.77 24.97 9.37
CA THR A 35 -2.23 26.34 9.11
C THR A 35 -3.02 26.90 10.29
N ILE A 36 -3.84 26.07 10.95
CA ILE A 36 -4.56 26.46 12.16
C ILE A 36 -3.59 26.72 13.32
N ASP A 37 -2.57 25.89 13.51
CA ASP A 37 -1.55 26.10 14.54
C ASP A 37 -0.79 27.41 14.35
N GLU A 38 -0.43 27.74 13.11
CA GLU A 38 0.19 29.02 12.77
C GLU A 38 -0.74 30.21 13.06
N ALA A 39 -2.04 30.07 12.77
CA ALA A 39 -3.04 31.09 13.08
C ALA A 39 -3.23 31.28 14.60
N ILE A 40 -3.31 30.19 15.37
CA ILE A 40 -3.39 30.24 16.84
C ILE A 40 -2.16 30.96 17.40
N ALA A 41 -0.95 30.59 16.95
CA ALA A 41 0.28 31.24 17.40
C ALA A 41 0.26 32.75 17.12
N LYS A 42 -0.27 33.17 15.96
CA LYS A 42 -0.40 34.59 15.61
C LYS A 42 -1.38 35.33 16.53
N TYR A 43 -2.53 34.74 16.85
CA TYR A 43 -3.47 35.36 17.78
C TYR A 43 -2.93 35.37 19.22
N GLN A 44 -2.16 34.35 19.61
CA GLN A 44 -1.52 34.31 20.92
C GLN A 44 -0.55 35.48 21.13
N LEU A 45 0.19 35.87 20.09
CA LEU A 45 1.04 37.08 20.14
C LEU A 45 0.22 38.36 20.44
N THR A 46 -1.01 38.45 19.95
CA THR A 46 -1.92 39.58 20.26
C THR A 46 -2.40 39.53 21.70
N VAL A 47 -2.76 38.33 22.20
CA VAL A 47 -3.17 38.13 23.61
C VAL A 47 -2.05 38.52 24.57
N ASP A 48 -0.82 38.10 24.27
CA ASP A 48 0.37 38.33 25.11
C ASP A 48 0.96 39.73 24.96
N SER A 49 0.52 40.50 23.95
CA SER A 49 1.06 41.84 23.67
C SER A 49 0.72 42.84 24.79
N GLU A 50 1.72 43.56 25.30
CA GLU A 50 1.53 44.64 26.27
C GLU A 50 0.91 45.90 25.64
N THR A 51 0.93 46.03 24.31
CA THR A 51 0.44 47.22 23.58
C THR A 51 -0.95 47.03 22.97
N ALA A 52 -1.46 45.80 22.95
CA ALA A 52 -2.80 45.50 22.46
C ALA A 52 -3.86 45.95 23.49
N THR A 53 -5.00 46.41 23.00
CA THR A 53 -6.14 46.78 23.85
C THR A 53 -6.80 45.53 24.43
N ASP A 54 -7.51 45.68 25.55
CA ASP A 54 -8.24 44.55 26.16
C ASP A 54 -9.31 43.98 25.21
N GLU A 55 -9.95 44.82 24.40
CA GLU A 55 -10.89 44.37 23.37
C GLU A 55 -10.21 43.52 22.30
N ASP A 56 -9.02 43.91 21.84
CA ASP A 56 -8.26 43.14 20.85
C ASP A 56 -7.80 41.79 21.42
N LYS A 57 -7.37 41.77 22.69
CA LYS A 57 -7.02 40.55 23.40
C LYS A 57 -8.21 39.62 23.55
N GLN A 58 -9.37 40.15 23.94
CA GLN A 58 -10.58 39.36 24.08
C GLN A 58 -11.04 38.78 22.74
N ARG A 59 -10.99 39.57 21.66
CA ARG A 59 -11.28 39.07 20.30
C ARG A 59 -10.30 38.00 19.85
N ALA A 60 -8.99 38.21 20.07
CA ALA A 60 -7.97 37.22 19.74
C ALA A 60 -8.18 35.92 20.52
N GLN A 61 -8.54 36.00 21.81
CA GLN A 61 -8.85 34.82 22.62
C GLN A 61 -10.08 34.06 22.12
N THR A 62 -11.14 34.76 21.71
CA THR A 62 -12.31 34.13 21.08
C THR A 62 -11.91 33.42 19.78
N CYS A 63 -11.12 34.07 18.91
CA CYS A 63 -10.61 33.43 17.69
C CYS A 63 -9.78 32.18 17.99
N ILE A 64 -8.93 32.20 19.04
CA ILE A 64 -8.15 31.02 19.45
C ILE A 64 -9.08 29.87 19.85
N ASN A 65 -10.11 30.14 20.64
CA ASN A 65 -11.06 29.12 21.06
C ASN A 65 -11.79 28.50 19.86
N ASP A 66 -12.29 29.33 18.94
CA ASP A 66 -12.97 28.86 17.72
C ASP A 66 -12.03 28.03 16.81
N LEU A 67 -10.75 28.41 16.74
CA LEU A 67 -9.73 27.67 16.00
C LEU A 67 -9.38 26.33 16.67
N LEU A 68 -9.34 26.28 18.01
CA LEU A 68 -9.13 25.04 18.76
C LEU A 68 -10.29 24.06 18.57
N ASP A 69 -11.53 24.55 18.61
CA ASP A 69 -12.72 23.74 18.34
C ASP A 69 -12.69 23.19 16.90
N THR A 70 -12.35 24.06 15.93
CA THR A 70 -12.19 23.65 14.53
C THR A 70 -11.07 22.62 14.37
N LYS A 71 -9.93 22.81 15.04
CA LYS A 71 -8.79 21.88 15.01
C LYS A 71 -9.20 20.50 15.50
N SER A 72 -9.92 20.42 16.61
CA SER A 72 -10.41 19.15 17.17
C SER A 72 -11.29 18.37 16.18
N LEU A 73 -12.19 19.06 15.47
CA LEU A 73 -13.03 18.43 14.43
C LEU A 73 -12.20 17.91 13.25
N ILE A 74 -11.18 18.65 12.84
CA ILE A 74 -10.29 18.26 11.74
C ILE A 74 -9.37 17.11 12.16
N GLU A 75 -8.85 17.11 13.38
CA GLU A 75 -8.03 16.00 13.92
C GLU A 75 -8.82 14.69 14.00
N ASN A 76 -10.10 14.74 14.37
CA ASN A 76 -10.99 13.58 14.28
C ASN A 76 -11.12 13.08 12.84
N SER A 77 -11.29 14.01 11.88
CA SER A 77 -11.38 13.68 10.45
C SER A 77 -10.06 13.09 9.91
N LEU A 78 -8.91 13.56 10.42
CA LEU A 78 -7.59 12.99 10.11
C LEU A 78 -7.49 11.55 10.60
N GLY A 79 -7.99 11.27 11.81
CA GLY A 79 -8.04 9.91 12.35
C GLY A 79 -8.85 8.96 11.47
N GLU A 80 -10.03 9.39 11.03
CA GLU A 80 -10.88 8.62 10.10
C GLU A 80 -10.21 8.40 8.74
N ALA A 81 -9.62 9.45 8.15
CA ALA A 81 -8.91 9.37 6.87
C ALA A 81 -7.68 8.45 6.95
N THR A 82 -6.95 8.48 8.05
CA THR A 82 -5.80 7.60 8.30
C THR A 82 -6.24 6.14 8.42
N ALA A 83 -7.32 5.87 9.16
CA ALA A 83 -7.87 4.52 9.29
C ALA A 83 -8.36 3.97 7.93
N ALA A 84 -9.00 4.82 7.12
CA ALA A 84 -9.42 4.44 5.76
C ALA A 84 -8.22 4.13 4.86
N LEU A 85 -7.16 4.95 4.91
CA LEU A 85 -5.92 4.73 4.17
C LEU A 85 -5.26 3.40 4.57
N ASP A 86 -5.22 3.07 5.86
CA ASP A 86 -4.66 1.81 6.34
C ASP A 86 -5.49 0.60 5.88
N ALA A 87 -6.81 0.73 5.83
CA ALA A 87 -7.69 -0.29 5.25
C ALA A 87 -7.39 -0.51 3.75
N ILE A 88 -7.20 0.56 2.97
CA ILE A 88 -6.83 0.48 1.56
C ILE A 88 -5.47 -0.23 1.40
N LYS A 89 -4.45 0.17 2.19
CA LYS A 89 -3.13 -0.48 2.18
C LYS A 89 -3.22 -1.98 2.49
N SER A 90 -4.03 -2.35 3.48
CA SER A 90 -4.25 -3.76 3.85
C SER A 90 -4.92 -4.57 2.75
N GLN A 91 -5.92 -3.99 2.08
CA GLN A 91 -6.58 -4.62 0.93
C GLN A 91 -5.62 -4.84 -0.24
N VAL A 92 -4.81 -3.83 -0.58
CA VAL A 92 -3.78 -3.93 -1.62
C VAL A 92 -2.77 -5.03 -1.31
N GLN A 93 -2.31 -5.14 -0.06
CA GLN A 93 -1.39 -6.21 0.36
C GLN A 93 -2.02 -7.60 0.26
N THR A 94 -3.27 -7.74 0.70
CA THR A 94 -4.01 -9.01 0.65
C THR A 94 -4.20 -9.47 -0.80
N GLN A 95 -4.57 -8.55 -1.69
CA GLN A 95 -4.72 -8.85 -3.10
C GLN A 95 -3.38 -9.20 -3.77
N ALA A 96 -2.31 -8.47 -3.46
CA ALA A 96 -0.98 -8.79 -3.95
C ALA A 96 -0.52 -10.19 -3.50
N ALA A 97 -0.84 -10.59 -2.26
CA ALA A 97 -0.57 -11.94 -1.75
C ALA A 97 -1.40 -12.99 -2.49
N HIS A 98 -2.69 -12.73 -2.75
CA HIS A 98 -3.54 -13.62 -3.55
C HIS A 98 -3.04 -13.77 -4.99
N ALA A 99 -2.65 -12.68 -5.65
CA ALA A 99 -2.12 -12.70 -7.00
C ALA A 99 -0.84 -13.55 -7.10
N ARG A 100 0.08 -13.40 -6.12
CA ARG A 100 1.28 -14.26 -6.03
C ARG A 100 0.92 -15.73 -5.82
N ASN A 101 -0.10 -16.03 -5.02
CA ASN A 101 -0.54 -17.41 -4.81
C ASN A 101 -1.15 -18.01 -6.08
N ILE A 102 -1.94 -17.24 -6.82
CA ILE A 102 -2.50 -17.65 -8.13
C ILE A 102 -1.37 -17.90 -9.13
N ASP A 103 -0.37 -17.01 -9.21
CA ASP A 103 0.77 -17.15 -10.12
C ASP A 103 1.58 -18.44 -9.84
N LEU A 104 1.85 -18.74 -8.56
CA LEU A 104 2.50 -19.99 -8.15
C LEU A 104 1.67 -21.24 -8.50
N THR A 105 0.34 -21.18 -8.35
CA THR A 105 -0.53 -22.29 -8.78
C THR A 105 -0.64 -22.41 -10.30
N GLY A 106 -0.57 -21.31 -11.04
CA GLY A 106 -0.63 -21.29 -12.51
C GLY A 106 0.64 -21.83 -13.17
N ILE A 107 1.82 -21.53 -12.61
CA ILE A 107 3.11 -22.10 -13.05
C ILE A 107 3.12 -23.63 -12.84
N ASN A 108 2.52 -24.11 -11.75
CA ASN A 108 2.48 -25.55 -11.45
C ASN A 108 1.48 -26.36 -12.33
N VAL A 109 0.55 -25.69 -13.02
CA VAL A 109 -0.43 -26.36 -13.89
C VAL A 109 0.00 -26.34 -15.36
N ASN A 110 0.70 -25.30 -15.83
CA ASN A 110 1.14 -25.21 -17.22
C ASN A 110 2.41 -26.01 -17.55
N GLU A 111 3.26 -26.34 -16.57
CA GLU A 111 4.41 -27.25 -16.79
C GLU A 111 4.04 -28.75 -16.70
N ARG A 112 2.80 -29.07 -16.28
CA ARG A 112 2.29 -30.46 -16.25
C ARG A 112 1.51 -30.88 -17.51
N LYS A 113 1.69 -30.20 -18.64
CA LYS A 113 1.32 -30.81 -19.93
C LYS A 113 2.44 -31.76 -20.36
N ASN A 114 2.35 -33.00 -19.86
CA ASN A 114 2.90 -34.26 -20.38
C ASN A 114 3.82 -34.11 -21.60
N THR A 115 5.01 -33.55 -21.41
CA THR A 115 6.10 -33.81 -22.34
C THR A 115 6.81 -35.01 -21.74
N PRO A 116 6.66 -36.22 -22.28
CA PRO A 116 7.48 -37.33 -21.82
C PRO A 116 8.94 -36.88 -21.96
N LEU A 117 9.66 -36.86 -20.83
CA LEU A 117 11.11 -36.63 -20.79
C LEU A 117 11.77 -37.77 -21.56
N ASN A 118 11.80 -37.65 -22.89
CA ASN A 118 12.41 -38.60 -23.81
C ASN A 118 13.93 -38.39 -23.80
N SER A 119 14.54 -38.50 -22.62
CA SER A 119 15.98 -38.57 -22.46
C SER A 119 16.40 -40.03 -22.35
N PRO A 120 17.41 -40.48 -23.12
CA PRO A 120 17.90 -41.84 -23.04
C PRO A 120 18.38 -42.14 -21.62
N GLY A 121 17.68 -43.04 -20.93
CA GLY A 121 17.98 -43.43 -19.54
C GLY A 121 16.93 -43.00 -18.50
N VAL A 122 15.91 -42.22 -18.88
CA VAL A 122 14.81 -41.85 -17.99
C VAL A 122 13.56 -42.66 -18.34
N LYS A 123 12.95 -43.34 -17.36
CA LYS A 123 11.71 -44.11 -17.53
C LYS A 123 10.65 -43.63 -16.54
N LEU A 124 9.41 -43.47 -17.00
CA LEU A 124 8.26 -43.22 -16.13
C LEU A 124 7.76 -44.56 -15.56
N THR A 125 7.59 -44.62 -14.24
CA THR A 125 7.02 -45.76 -13.51
C THR A 125 5.77 -45.31 -12.75
N GLU A 126 4.99 -46.24 -12.21
CA GLU A 126 3.83 -45.93 -11.33
C GLU A 126 4.21 -45.08 -10.11
N ARG A 127 5.50 -45.04 -9.75
CA ARG A 127 6.04 -44.25 -8.63
C ARG A 127 6.75 -42.96 -9.08
N GLY A 128 6.72 -42.62 -10.37
CA GLY A 128 7.38 -41.44 -10.94
C GLY A 128 8.56 -41.77 -11.89
N TYR A 129 9.34 -40.76 -12.27
CA TYR A 129 10.47 -40.90 -13.18
C TYR A 129 11.72 -41.48 -12.49
N VAL A 130 12.36 -42.46 -13.13
CA VAL A 130 13.56 -43.14 -12.65
C VAL A 130 14.68 -42.98 -13.68
N VAL A 131 15.87 -42.56 -13.23
CA VAL A 131 17.08 -42.44 -14.06
C VAL A 131 17.92 -43.71 -13.90
N GLY A 132 18.11 -44.47 -14.98
CA GLY A 132 18.98 -45.63 -15.00
C GLY A 132 20.44 -45.21 -15.07
N SER A 133 21.19 -45.39 -13.97
CA SER A 133 22.65 -45.22 -13.99
C SER A 133 23.29 -46.32 -14.86
N LYS A 134 23.98 -45.94 -15.95
CA LYS A 134 24.95 -46.84 -16.62
C LYS A 134 26.11 -47.06 -15.66
N ASN A 135 26.03 -48.08 -14.81
CA ASN A 135 27.17 -48.51 -14.02
C ASN A 135 28.21 -49.14 -14.96
N GLY A 136 29.41 -48.58 -14.90
CA GLY A 136 30.54 -48.94 -15.73
C GLY A 136 30.90 -50.41 -15.63
N SER A 137 31.28 -50.95 -16.77
CA SER A 137 32.06 -52.18 -16.91
C SER A 137 33.29 -52.13 -16.00
N LYS A 138 33.26 -52.84 -14.87
CA LYS A 138 34.48 -53.28 -14.21
C LYS A 138 35.16 -54.28 -15.15
N LYS A 139 36.25 -53.86 -15.78
CA LYS A 139 37.23 -54.76 -16.40
C LYS A 139 37.71 -55.73 -15.33
N SER A 140 37.60 -57.02 -15.60
CA SER A 140 38.40 -58.08 -14.99
C SER A 140 38.99 -58.94 -16.09
#